data_AF-A0A520A505-F1
#
_entry.id   AF-A0A520A505-F1
#
_cell.length_a   1.000
_cell.length_b   1.000
_cell.length_c   1.000
_cell.angle_alpha   90.00
_cell.angle_beta   90.00
_cell.angle_gamma   90.00
#
_symmetry.space_group_name_H-M   'P 1'
#
loop_
_entity.id
_entity.type
_entity.pdbx_description
1 polymer ?
#
loop_
_entity_poly.entity_id
_entity_poly.type
_entity_poly.pdbx_seq_one_letter_code
_entity_poly.pdbx_strand_id
1 'polypeptide(L)'
;MKQFLPARPFLSTVLLFVLALLVRPALASHLLGGELTYRYIDDTGPAAAPLRYEITVTVYNNCSTIGSPSAPYATGTVGIFNQVTGVRLTLTTANYAGASGGVLVIPQTTLSNCISPAIPAGCVITGPSQPFKIQKFVALVNLPIQPAGQGYNVVYSENARNNGITNLTNSSSLNLELYTT
;
A
#
# COMPACT_ATOMS: atom_id res chain seq x y z
N MET A 1 39.70 -0.78 50.28
CA MET A 1 39.93 -1.74 49.19
C MET A 1 38.57 -2.10 48.59
N LYS A 2 38.29 -1.74 47.33
CA LYS A 2 37.03 -2.06 46.65
C LYS A 2 37.16 -3.42 45.96
N GLN A 3 36.46 -4.44 46.46
CA GLN A 3 36.37 -5.75 45.82
C GLN A 3 35.42 -5.66 44.62
N PHE A 4 35.95 -5.87 43.41
CA PHE A 4 35.15 -6.13 42.22
C PHE A 4 34.70 -7.59 42.24
N LEU A 5 33.39 -7.83 42.37
CA LEU A 5 32.81 -9.16 42.22
C LEU A 5 32.87 -9.58 40.73
N PRO A 6 33.34 -10.80 40.40
CA PRO A 6 33.32 -11.29 39.03
C PRO A 6 31.87 -11.54 38.60
N ALA A 7 31.42 -10.83 37.56
CA ALA A 7 30.12 -11.05 36.95
C ALA A 7 30.05 -12.50 36.46
N ARG A 8 29.18 -13.30 37.07
CA ARG A 8 29.01 -14.72 36.75
C ARG A 8 28.36 -14.85 35.35
N PRO A 9 29.10 -15.31 34.32
CA PRO A 9 28.60 -15.32 32.94
C PRO A 9 27.47 -16.34 32.71
N PHE A 10 27.27 -17.27 33.65
CA PHE A 10 26.36 -18.41 33.51
C PHE A 10 24.90 -17.99 33.26
N LEU A 11 24.40 -16.98 33.98
CA LEU A 11 23.01 -16.52 33.80
C LEU A 11 22.81 -15.87 32.42
N SER A 12 23.79 -15.11 31.96
CA SER A 12 23.79 -14.50 30.63
C SER A 12 23.83 -15.56 29.53
N THR A 13 24.62 -16.63 29.69
CA THR A 13 24.68 -17.74 28.73
C THR A 13 23.38 -18.53 28.67
N VAL A 14 22.76 -18.83 29.83
CA VAL A 14 21.46 -19.52 29.88
C VAL A 14 20.37 -18.67 29.22
N LEU A 15 20.34 -17.36 29.49
CA LEU A 15 19.39 -16.45 28.85
C LEU A 15 19.58 -16.42 27.32
N LEU A 16 20.82 -16.37 26.84
CA LEU A 16 21.13 -16.37 25.40
C LEU A 16 20.69 -17.69 24.73
N PHE A 17 20.85 -18.81 25.43
CA PHE A 17 20.40 -20.13 24.96
C PHE A 17 18.88 -20.22 24.90
N VAL A 18 18.18 -19.69 25.91
CA VAL A 18 16.70 -19.59 25.91
C VAL A 18 16.21 -18.69 24.78
N LEU A 19 16.86 -17.56 24.52
CA LEU A 19 16.53 -16.67 23.40
C LEU A 19 16.76 -17.33 22.04
N ALA A 20 17.83 -18.13 21.91
CA ALA A 20 18.12 -18.88 20.68
C ALA A 20 17.04 -19.94 20.38
N LEU A 21 16.45 -20.56 21.40
CA LEU A 21 15.35 -21.52 21.25
C LEU A 21 14.01 -20.85 20.87
N LEU A 22 13.90 -19.54 21.05
CA LEU A 22 12.72 -18.75 20.67
C LEU A 22 12.79 -18.19 19.24
N VAL A 23 13.89 -18.42 18.52
CA VAL A 23 14.04 -17.97 17.12
C VAL A 23 13.10 -18.80 16.24
N ARG A 24 12.09 -18.13 15.68
CA ARG A 24 11.20 -18.71 14.65
C ARG A 24 11.63 -18.23 13.27
N PRO A 25 11.54 -19.07 12.22
CA PRO A 25 11.76 -18.60 10.86
C PRO A 25 10.77 -17.48 10.52
N ALA A 26 11.27 -16.38 9.96
CA ALA A 26 10.42 -15.34 9.40
C ALA A 26 9.79 -15.86 8.10
N LEU A 27 8.63 -16.49 8.22
CA LEU A 27 7.82 -16.91 7.08
C LEU A 27 7.05 -15.68 6.59
N ALA A 28 7.60 -14.99 5.59
CA ALA A 28 6.95 -13.90 4.90
C ALA A 28 6.41 -14.40 3.55
N SER A 29 5.10 -14.29 3.33
CA SER A 29 4.55 -14.25 1.97
C SER A 29 5.04 -12.95 1.32
N HIS A 30 5.58 -13.02 0.09
CA HIS A 30 6.14 -11.88 -0.65
C HIS A 30 5.29 -10.61 -0.45
N LEU A 31 5.88 -9.49 -0.01
CA LEU A 31 5.10 -8.26 0.18
C LEU A 31 4.82 -7.65 -1.18
N LEU A 32 3.54 -7.61 -1.55
CA LEU A 32 3.05 -6.87 -2.70
C LEU A 32 2.51 -5.54 -2.18
N GLY A 33 3.15 -4.46 -2.59
CA GLY A 33 2.81 -3.10 -2.17
C GLY A 33 2.34 -2.27 -3.35
N GLY A 34 2.55 -0.98 -3.22
CA GLY A 34 2.27 -0.03 -4.28
C GLY A 34 2.72 1.36 -3.89
N GLU A 35 2.43 2.29 -4.77
CA GLU A 35 2.70 3.71 -4.59
C GLU A 35 1.42 4.47 -4.93
N LEU A 36 1.16 5.52 -4.16
CA LEU A 36 0.07 6.45 -4.38
C LEU A 36 0.65 7.87 -4.45
N THR A 37 0.52 8.50 -5.60
CA THR A 37 0.93 9.89 -5.81
C THR A 37 -0.28 10.74 -6.14
N TYR A 38 -0.27 11.98 -5.68
CA TYR A 38 -1.22 13.01 -6.10
C TYR A 38 -0.44 14.25 -6.54
N ARG A 39 -0.88 14.88 -7.62
CA ARG A 39 -0.18 16.03 -8.21
C ARG A 39 -1.20 17.09 -8.60
N TYR A 40 -0.95 18.32 -8.17
CA TYR A 40 -1.74 19.47 -8.61
C TYR A 40 -1.48 19.76 -10.10
N ILE A 41 -2.55 20.05 -10.84
CA ILE A 41 -2.51 20.34 -12.27
C ILE A 41 -2.75 21.83 -12.52
N ASP A 42 -3.95 22.30 -12.18
CA ASP A 42 -4.43 23.67 -12.39
C ASP A 42 -5.71 23.93 -11.55
N ASP A 43 -6.29 25.13 -11.65
CA ASP A 43 -7.53 25.55 -10.95
C ASP A 43 -8.72 25.78 -11.91
N THR A 44 -8.73 25.10 -13.06
CA THR A 44 -9.73 25.29 -14.13
C THR A 44 -10.96 24.37 -13.99
N GLY A 45 -11.14 23.73 -12.84
CA GLY A 45 -12.28 22.86 -12.56
C GLY A 45 -13.62 23.62 -12.41
N PRO A 46 -14.72 22.89 -12.18
CA PRO A 46 -16.03 23.49 -11.93
C PRO A 46 -16.02 24.41 -10.69
N ALA A 47 -16.93 25.39 -10.63
CA ALA A 47 -16.96 26.40 -9.56
C ALA A 47 -16.97 25.82 -8.13
N ALA A 48 -17.65 24.69 -7.91
CA ALA A 48 -17.71 24.03 -6.59
C ALA A 48 -16.45 23.20 -6.25
N ALA A 49 -15.61 22.89 -7.25
CA ALA A 49 -14.42 22.06 -7.13
C ALA A 49 -13.35 22.50 -8.15
N PRO A 50 -12.74 23.69 -7.99
CA PRO A 50 -11.92 24.26 -9.04
C PRO A 50 -10.55 23.59 -9.16
N LEU A 51 -10.03 22.97 -8.10
CA LEU A 51 -8.66 22.45 -8.07
C LEU A 51 -8.59 21.08 -8.76
N ARG A 52 -7.79 20.98 -9.82
CA ARG A 52 -7.58 19.76 -10.58
C ARG A 52 -6.34 19.03 -10.11
N TYR A 53 -6.51 17.77 -9.74
CA TYR A 53 -5.43 16.90 -9.30
C TYR A 53 -5.39 15.63 -10.14
N GLU A 54 -4.19 15.16 -10.47
CA GLU A 54 -3.97 13.81 -10.99
C GLU A 54 -3.59 12.90 -9.82
N ILE A 55 -4.38 11.86 -9.63
CA ILE A 55 -4.10 10.77 -8.69
C ILE A 55 -3.61 9.59 -9.51
N THR A 56 -2.44 9.08 -9.16
CA THR A 56 -1.87 7.87 -9.74
C THR A 56 -1.65 6.85 -8.64
N VAL A 57 -2.34 5.71 -8.76
CA VAL A 57 -2.09 4.51 -7.96
C VAL A 57 -1.30 3.53 -8.81
N THR A 58 -0.17 3.05 -8.31
CA THR A 58 0.59 1.93 -8.88
C THR A 58 0.58 0.78 -7.89
N VAL A 59 0.09 -0.39 -8.30
CA VAL A 59 0.02 -1.58 -7.45
C VAL A 59 0.85 -2.70 -8.07
N TYR A 60 1.66 -3.34 -7.25
CA TYR A 60 2.39 -4.55 -7.64
C TYR A 60 1.51 -5.74 -7.29
N ASN A 61 0.92 -6.39 -8.27
CA ASN A 61 0.05 -7.54 -8.08
C ASN A 61 0.81 -8.84 -8.37
N ASN A 62 0.28 -9.96 -7.88
CA ASN A 62 0.74 -11.26 -8.31
C ASN A 62 0.37 -11.51 -9.78
N CYS A 63 0.98 -12.53 -10.34
CA CYS A 63 0.72 -12.95 -11.72
C CYS A 63 -0.59 -13.73 -11.93
N SER A 64 -1.47 -13.81 -10.93
CA SER A 64 -2.71 -14.57 -11.03
C SER A 64 -3.79 -13.86 -11.85
N THR A 65 -4.93 -14.53 -12.03
CA THR A 65 -6.12 -13.99 -12.71
C THR A 65 -6.91 -13.06 -11.79
N ILE A 66 -7.56 -12.05 -12.38
CA ILE A 66 -8.41 -11.06 -11.70
C ILE A 66 -9.37 -11.75 -10.70
N GLY A 67 -9.49 -11.19 -9.50
CA GLY A 67 -10.41 -11.67 -8.45
C GLY A 67 -9.79 -12.63 -7.43
N SER A 68 -8.52 -13.04 -7.59
CA SER A 68 -7.78 -13.74 -6.54
C SER A 68 -7.14 -12.73 -5.56
N PRO A 69 -6.82 -13.12 -4.30
CA PRO A 69 -6.09 -12.24 -3.38
C PRO A 69 -4.82 -11.68 -4.04
N SER A 70 -4.66 -10.36 -4.00
CA SER A 70 -3.52 -9.63 -4.59
C SER A 70 -3.35 -9.83 -6.11
N ALA A 71 -4.44 -10.17 -6.81
CA ALA A 71 -4.53 -10.15 -8.27
C ALA A 71 -4.89 -8.74 -8.78
N PRO A 72 -4.68 -8.46 -10.08
CA PRO A 72 -5.13 -7.21 -10.68
C PRO A 72 -6.64 -6.99 -10.54
N TYR A 73 -7.07 -5.73 -10.37
CA TYR A 73 -8.48 -5.32 -10.27
C TYR A 73 -8.97 -4.60 -11.52
N ALA A 74 -10.23 -4.76 -11.90
CA ALA A 74 -10.79 -3.98 -13.02
C ALA A 74 -10.87 -2.47 -12.69
N THR A 75 -11.04 -2.15 -11.41
CA THR A 75 -11.15 -0.78 -10.89
C THR A 75 -10.35 -0.64 -9.60
N GLY A 76 -9.88 0.56 -9.31
CA GLY A 76 -9.27 0.94 -8.04
C GLY A 76 -10.13 1.94 -7.28
N THR A 77 -10.31 1.70 -5.99
CA THR A 77 -11.14 2.51 -5.10
C THR A 77 -10.28 3.48 -4.29
N VAL A 78 -10.54 4.77 -4.44
CA VAL A 78 -9.79 5.82 -3.74
C VAL A 78 -10.72 6.73 -2.95
N GLY A 79 -10.46 6.88 -1.66
CA GLY A 79 -11.08 7.87 -0.78
C GLY A 79 -10.22 9.12 -0.67
N ILE A 80 -10.87 10.28 -0.55
CA ILE A 80 -10.22 11.57 -0.30
C ILE A 80 -10.77 12.14 0.99
N PHE A 81 -9.90 12.61 1.88
CA PHE A 81 -10.22 13.07 3.22
C PHE A 81 -9.63 14.47 3.42
N ASN A 82 -10.35 15.31 4.15
CA ASN A 82 -9.78 16.57 4.61
C ASN A 82 -8.64 16.25 5.59
N GLN A 83 -7.47 16.84 5.35
CA GLN A 83 -6.26 16.51 6.11
C GLN A 83 -6.34 16.89 7.60
N VAL A 84 -7.10 17.93 7.94
CA VAL A 84 -7.22 18.45 9.31
C VAL A 84 -8.29 17.71 10.11
N THR A 85 -9.48 17.53 9.52
CA THR A 85 -10.62 16.93 10.21
C THR A 85 -10.67 15.41 10.10
N GLY A 86 -9.94 14.84 9.13
CA GLY A 86 -10.02 13.41 8.81
C GLY A 86 -11.37 12.99 8.21
N VAL A 87 -12.27 13.93 7.92
CA VAL A 87 -13.60 13.64 7.35
C VAL A 87 -13.45 13.35 5.86
N ARG A 88 -14.06 12.24 5.43
CA ARG A 88 -14.10 11.86 4.01
C ARG A 88 -14.92 12.87 3.21
N LEU A 89 -14.38 13.33 2.08
CA LEU A 89 -15.13 14.11 1.11
C LEU A 89 -16.13 13.20 0.39
N THR A 90 -17.39 13.60 0.32
CA THR A 90 -18.41 12.89 -0.46
C THR A 90 -18.27 13.28 -1.93
N LEU A 91 -17.50 12.49 -2.69
CA LEU A 91 -17.29 12.74 -4.11
C LEU A 91 -18.51 12.37 -4.94
N THR A 92 -18.76 13.18 -5.97
CA THR A 92 -19.86 13.01 -6.92
C THR A 92 -19.34 13.02 -8.35
N THR A 93 -20.23 12.82 -9.33
CA THR A 93 -19.88 12.89 -10.75
C THR A 93 -19.35 14.26 -11.20
N ALA A 94 -19.60 15.33 -10.42
CA ALA A 94 -19.00 16.64 -10.64
C ALA A 94 -17.49 16.66 -10.30
N ASN A 95 -17.06 15.83 -9.34
CA ASN A 95 -15.64 15.69 -8.98
C ASN A 95 -14.90 14.79 -9.96
N TYR A 96 -15.50 13.65 -10.31
CA TYR A 96 -14.95 12.65 -11.21
C TYR A 96 -16.10 11.79 -11.78
N ALA A 97 -16.12 11.54 -13.08
CA ALA A 97 -17.22 10.82 -13.73
C ALA A 97 -17.46 9.41 -13.15
N GLY A 98 -16.40 8.73 -12.71
CA GLY A 98 -16.47 7.42 -12.07
C GLY A 98 -16.67 7.47 -10.55
N ALA A 99 -17.07 8.60 -9.97
CA ALA A 99 -17.34 8.67 -8.54
C ALA A 99 -18.62 7.88 -8.18
N SER A 100 -18.52 7.02 -7.17
CA SER A 100 -19.64 6.19 -6.68
C SER A 100 -19.51 6.01 -5.17
N GLY A 101 -20.62 6.07 -4.43
CA GLY A 101 -20.60 5.88 -2.98
C GLY A 101 -19.74 6.90 -2.20
N GLY A 102 -19.43 8.05 -2.79
CA GLY A 102 -18.55 9.07 -2.20
C GLY A 102 -17.05 8.81 -2.36
N VAL A 103 -16.64 7.85 -3.20
CA VAL A 103 -15.24 7.53 -3.51
C VAL A 103 -14.98 7.60 -5.02
N LEU A 104 -13.71 7.68 -5.43
CA LEU A 104 -13.35 7.48 -6.84
C LEU A 104 -13.34 5.98 -7.14
N VAL A 105 -14.00 5.58 -8.23
CA VAL A 105 -13.84 4.25 -8.81
C VAL A 105 -13.12 4.41 -10.14
N ILE A 106 -11.81 4.22 -10.11
CA ILE A 106 -10.92 4.51 -11.23
C ILE A 106 -10.75 3.23 -12.05
N PRO A 107 -11.08 3.21 -13.36
CA PRO A 107 -10.85 2.03 -14.18
C PRO A 107 -9.34 1.78 -14.34
N GLN A 108 -8.97 0.51 -14.51
CA GLN A 108 -7.59 0.14 -14.82
C GLN A 108 -7.08 0.92 -16.02
N THR A 109 -6.01 1.70 -15.82
CA THR A 109 -5.36 2.46 -16.87
C THR A 109 -4.36 1.62 -17.63
N THR A 110 -3.50 0.89 -16.92
CA THR A 110 -2.54 -0.04 -17.52
C THR A 110 -2.33 -1.27 -16.65
N LEU A 111 -1.93 -2.37 -17.29
CA LEU A 111 -1.52 -3.62 -16.65
C LEU A 111 -0.36 -4.22 -17.42
N SER A 112 0.76 -4.49 -16.75
CA SER A 112 1.91 -5.12 -17.38
C SER A 112 1.72 -6.62 -17.58
N ASN A 113 2.53 -7.21 -18.46
CA ASN A 113 2.81 -8.64 -18.44
C ASN A 113 3.48 -9.04 -17.12
N CYS A 114 3.57 -10.36 -16.88
CA CYS A 114 4.34 -10.89 -15.75
C CYS A 114 5.82 -10.58 -15.88
N ILE A 115 6.37 -9.95 -14.85
CA ILE A 115 7.78 -9.57 -14.73
C ILE A 115 8.42 -10.51 -13.71
N SER A 116 9.52 -11.15 -14.10
CA SER A 116 10.38 -11.89 -13.18
C SER A 116 11.62 -11.05 -12.87
N PRO A 117 11.99 -10.85 -11.60
CA PRO A 117 13.23 -10.14 -11.26
C PRO A 117 14.43 -10.81 -11.90
N ALA A 118 15.31 -9.99 -12.51
CA ALA A 118 16.58 -10.50 -13.03
C ALA A 118 17.47 -10.98 -11.88
N ILE A 119 18.04 -12.18 -12.01
CA ILE A 119 19.01 -12.71 -11.05
C ILE A 119 20.41 -12.33 -11.54
N PRO A 120 21.19 -11.54 -10.79
CA PRO A 120 22.56 -11.20 -11.18
C PRO A 120 23.44 -12.44 -11.36
N ALA A 121 24.40 -12.38 -12.28
CA ALA A 121 25.34 -13.47 -12.49
C ALA A 121 26.11 -13.81 -11.19
N GLY A 122 26.15 -15.09 -10.84
CA GLY A 122 26.77 -15.58 -9.60
C GLY A 122 25.86 -15.60 -8.37
N CYS A 123 24.63 -15.08 -8.46
CA CYS A 123 23.65 -15.19 -7.38
C CYS A 123 22.75 -16.42 -7.58
N VAL A 124 22.54 -17.19 -6.50
CA VAL A 124 21.53 -18.26 -6.44
C VAL A 124 20.42 -17.80 -5.50
N ILE A 125 19.22 -17.64 -6.02
CA ILE A 125 18.04 -17.40 -5.18
C ILE A 125 17.56 -18.75 -4.65
N THR A 126 17.85 -19.04 -3.39
CA THR A 126 17.31 -20.21 -2.69
C THR A 126 15.96 -19.85 -2.08
N GLY A 127 14.90 -19.98 -2.88
CA GLY A 127 13.53 -19.66 -2.49
C GLY A 127 12.61 -19.43 -3.70
N PRO A 128 11.29 -19.29 -3.50
CA PRO A 128 10.38 -18.98 -4.59
C PRO A 128 10.68 -17.57 -5.15
N SER A 129 11.10 -17.50 -6.41
CA SER A 129 11.11 -16.24 -7.16
C SER A 129 9.69 -15.98 -7.66
N GLN A 130 9.03 -14.97 -7.10
CA GLN A 130 7.62 -14.69 -7.41
C GLN A 130 7.53 -13.61 -8.49
N PRO A 131 7.02 -13.94 -9.69
CA PRO A 131 6.75 -12.93 -10.71
C PRO A 131 5.59 -12.03 -10.29
N PHE A 132 5.61 -10.78 -10.75
CA PHE A 132 4.62 -9.77 -10.42
C PHE A 132 4.14 -9.01 -11.67
N LYS A 133 2.99 -8.35 -11.56
CA LYS A 133 2.44 -7.42 -12.55
C LYS A 133 2.37 -6.02 -11.95
N ILE A 134 2.61 -5.01 -12.77
CA ILE A 134 2.42 -3.61 -12.38
C ILE A 134 1.07 -3.18 -12.95
N GLN A 135 0.18 -2.74 -12.08
CA GLN A 135 -1.13 -2.20 -12.43
C GLN A 135 -1.17 -0.71 -12.09
N LYS A 136 -1.75 0.11 -12.98
CA LYS A 136 -1.94 1.53 -12.72
C LYS A 136 -3.39 1.96 -12.83
N PHE A 137 -3.77 2.87 -11.95
CA PHE A 137 -5.04 3.60 -11.95
C PHE A 137 -4.71 5.09 -11.94
N VAL A 138 -5.11 5.81 -12.98
CA VAL A 138 -4.86 7.25 -13.14
C VAL A 138 -6.20 7.95 -13.27
N ALA A 139 -6.44 8.94 -12.42
CA ALA A 139 -7.64 9.76 -12.46
C ALA A 139 -7.30 11.24 -12.32
N LEU A 140 -7.99 12.06 -13.10
CA LEU A 140 -8.04 13.50 -12.92
C LEU A 140 -9.31 13.84 -12.12
N VAL A 141 -9.14 14.40 -10.92
CA VAL A 141 -10.24 14.74 -10.00
C VAL A 141 -10.29 16.23 -9.73
N ASN A 142 -11.50 16.76 -9.67
CA ASN A 142 -11.80 18.12 -9.28
C ASN A 142 -12.11 18.16 -7.78
N LEU A 143 -11.38 18.96 -7.00
CA LEU A 143 -11.53 19.09 -5.55
C LEU A 143 -11.84 20.55 -5.13
N PRO A 144 -12.59 20.74 -4.03
CA PRO A 144 -12.89 22.08 -3.52
C PRO A 144 -11.63 22.81 -3.06
N ILE A 145 -11.72 24.12 -2.85
CA ILE A 145 -10.63 24.85 -2.18
C ILE A 145 -10.67 24.49 -0.69
N GLN A 146 -9.50 24.24 -0.10
CA GLN A 146 -9.36 24.15 1.36
C GLN A 146 -8.80 25.47 1.93
N PRO A 147 -9.05 25.79 3.21
CA PRO A 147 -8.40 26.92 3.86
C PRO A 147 -6.88 26.86 3.71
N ALA A 148 -6.22 28.03 3.71
CA ALA A 148 -4.78 28.12 3.55
C ALA A 148 -4.04 27.23 4.58
N GLY A 149 -3.07 26.44 4.10
CA GLY A 149 -2.31 25.50 4.92
C GLY A 149 -2.99 24.14 5.15
N GLN A 150 -4.12 23.87 4.50
CA GLN A 150 -4.80 22.58 4.55
C GLN A 150 -4.76 21.87 3.20
N GLY A 151 -4.57 20.56 3.22
CA GLY A 151 -4.58 19.71 2.03
C GLY A 151 -5.56 18.54 2.14
N TYR A 152 -5.23 17.47 1.42
CA TYR A 152 -6.04 16.27 1.34
C TYR A 152 -5.20 15.04 1.65
N ASN A 153 -5.76 14.14 2.46
CA ASN A 153 -5.24 12.79 2.53
C ASN A 153 -5.95 11.94 1.49
N VAL A 154 -5.19 11.24 0.66
CA VAL A 154 -5.73 10.32 -0.35
C VAL A 154 -5.42 8.89 0.09
N VAL A 155 -6.43 8.03 0.08
CA VAL A 155 -6.31 6.64 0.52
C VAL A 155 -6.84 5.72 -0.57
N TYR A 156 -5.98 4.88 -1.12
CA TYR A 156 -6.36 3.75 -1.94
C TYR A 156 -6.61 2.54 -1.03
N SER A 157 -7.70 1.81 -1.26
CA SER A 157 -8.05 0.63 -0.47
C SER A 157 -8.65 -0.43 -1.37
N GLU A 158 -8.02 -1.60 -1.44
CA GLU A 158 -8.58 -2.78 -2.12
C GLU A 158 -8.39 -4.05 -1.29
N ASN A 159 -9.35 -4.95 -1.39
CA ASN A 159 -9.25 -6.28 -0.79
C ASN A 159 -8.53 -7.23 -1.79
N ALA A 160 -7.43 -7.90 -1.48
CA ALA A 160 -6.82 -8.14 -0.17
C ALA A 160 -5.28 -8.14 -0.23
N ARG A 161 -4.67 -8.03 0.96
CA ARG A 161 -3.26 -8.36 1.18
C ARG A 161 -2.97 -9.83 0.84
N ASN A 162 -1.68 -10.14 0.70
CA ASN A 162 -1.26 -11.50 0.45
C ASN A 162 -1.69 -12.45 1.57
N ASN A 163 -2.07 -13.66 1.17
CA ASN A 163 -2.27 -14.76 2.10
C ASN A 163 -0.93 -15.20 2.71
N GLY A 164 -0.92 -15.59 3.98
CA GLY A 164 0.27 -16.11 4.66
C GLY A 164 1.14 -15.05 5.33
N ILE A 165 0.61 -13.84 5.57
CA ILE A 165 1.24 -12.87 6.47
C ILE A 165 1.04 -13.38 7.90
N THR A 166 2.03 -14.08 8.44
CA THR A 166 1.92 -14.89 9.67
C THR A 166 1.65 -14.09 10.93
N ASN A 167 1.89 -12.78 10.94
CA ASN A 167 1.56 -11.87 12.04
C ASN A 167 0.17 -11.22 11.91
N LEU A 168 -0.64 -11.60 10.91
CA LEU A 168 -2.00 -11.13 10.73
C LEU A 168 -2.98 -12.32 10.64
N THR A 169 -4.06 -12.27 11.42
CA THR A 169 -5.16 -13.24 11.30
C THR A 169 -5.93 -12.98 10.00
N ASN A 170 -6.18 -14.02 9.20
CA ASN A 170 -6.89 -13.94 7.93
C ASN A 170 -6.33 -12.84 7.00
N SER A 171 -5.01 -12.83 6.77
CA SER A 171 -4.37 -11.74 6.01
C SER A 171 -4.99 -11.50 4.62
N SER A 172 -5.51 -12.55 3.98
CA SER A 172 -6.21 -12.46 2.69
C SER A 172 -7.63 -11.89 2.75
N SER A 173 -8.11 -11.46 3.92
CA SER A 173 -9.37 -10.72 4.09
C SER A 173 -9.15 -9.30 4.62
N LEU A 174 -7.89 -8.86 4.73
CA LEU A 174 -7.55 -7.51 5.15
C LEU A 174 -7.16 -6.68 3.92
N ASN A 175 -7.61 -5.42 3.89
CA ASN A 175 -7.34 -4.53 2.77
C ASN A 175 -5.85 -4.19 2.66
N LEU A 176 -5.38 -4.10 1.42
CA LEU A 176 -4.18 -3.35 1.09
C LEU A 176 -4.58 -1.87 1.03
N GLU A 177 -3.91 -1.06 1.84
CA GLU A 177 -4.13 0.39 1.89
C GLU A 177 -2.84 1.12 1.57
N LEU A 178 -2.94 2.13 0.70
CA LEU A 178 -1.87 3.07 0.38
C LEU A 178 -2.38 4.46 0.71
N TYR A 179 -1.56 5.31 1.34
CA TYR A 179 -1.96 6.66 1.69
C TYR A 179 -0.88 7.68 1.28
N THR A 180 -1.32 8.90 1.02
CA THR A 180 -0.47 10.07 0.74
C THR A 180 -1.15 11.34 1.24
N THR A 181 -0.37 12.39 1.50
CA THR A 181 -0.78 13.62 2.20
C THR A 181 -0.39 14.87 1.48
#